data_AF-A0A178B669-F1
#
_entry.id   AF-A0A178B669-F1
#
_cell.length_a   1.000
_cell.length_b   1.000
_cell.length_c   1.000
_cell.angle_alpha   90.00
_cell.angle_beta   90.00
_cell.angle_gamma   90.00
#
_symmetry.space_group_name_H-M   'P 1'
#
loop_
_entity.id
_entity.type
_entity.pdbx_description
1 polymer ?
#
loop_
_entity_poly.entity_id
_entity_poly.type
_entity_poly.pdbx_seq_one_letter_code
_entity_poly.pdbx_strand_id
1 'polypeptide(L)'
;MAHSNIPIILEKKPPEDGLHSLLTSFTSGLSSEFPVPMLPSSRIQKLCTSLSIYLGHFMRLNLRRCTSALRPSSLEFHILRSRNPAEETRGEDGKYIKGEKNWFRLVLFETTEKKGVVDVQILAEGDMKTVKAEILDGFEEAIGKKVEVWKERE
;
A
#
# COMPACT_ATOMS: atom_id res chain seq x y z
N MET A 1 -6.85 27.11 -13.73
CA MET A 1 -5.78 27.39 -12.76
C MET A 1 -4.84 26.20 -12.80
N ALA A 2 -3.59 26.40 -13.20
CA ALA A 2 -2.62 25.33 -13.35
C ALA A 2 -2.10 24.93 -11.96
N HIS A 3 -2.44 23.73 -11.50
CA HIS A 3 -1.83 23.17 -10.31
C HIS A 3 -0.37 22.82 -10.67
N SER A 4 0.57 23.48 -10.00
CA SER A 4 2.00 23.27 -10.15
C SER A 4 2.36 21.86 -9.67
N ASN A 5 2.61 20.94 -10.58
CA ASN A 5 3.31 19.69 -10.31
C ASN A 5 4.79 20.03 -10.04
N ILE A 6 5.11 20.32 -8.78
CA ILE A 6 6.50 20.50 -8.36
C ILE A 6 7.16 19.10 -8.37
N PRO A 7 8.21 18.87 -9.16
CA PRO A 7 8.91 17.61 -9.17
C PRO A 7 9.68 17.46 -7.85
N ILE A 8 9.31 16.47 -7.04
CA ILE A 8 10.10 16.09 -5.87
C ILE A 8 11.33 15.33 -6.40
N ILE A 9 12.45 16.03 -6.50
CA ILE A 9 13.76 15.46 -6.84
C ILE A 9 14.29 14.75 -5.60
N LEU A 10 14.50 13.44 -5.70
CA LEU A 10 15.04 12.62 -4.62
C LEU A 10 16.44 12.14 -4.99
N GLU A 11 17.39 13.05 -4.86
CA GLU A 11 18.78 12.69 -4.67
C GLU A 11 19.14 13.05 -3.22
N LYS A 12 19.47 12.02 -2.42
CA LYS A 12 20.07 12.08 -1.05
C LYS A 12 19.15 12.12 0.18
N LYS A 13 17.85 11.81 0.11
CA LYS A 13 17.02 11.55 1.31
C LYS A 13 16.60 10.08 1.37
N PRO A 14 16.60 9.43 2.55
CA PRO A 14 16.14 8.05 2.67
C PRO A 14 14.69 7.96 2.18
N PRO A 15 14.29 6.82 1.58
CA PRO A 15 12.95 6.61 1.00
C PRO A 15 11.77 7.00 1.92
N GLU A 16 12.01 7.03 3.22
CA GLU A 16 11.10 7.47 4.29
C GLU A 16 10.49 8.87 4.08
N ASP A 17 11.24 9.88 3.63
CA ASP A 17 10.70 11.24 3.43
C ASP A 17 9.68 11.28 2.28
N GLY A 18 9.95 10.51 1.23
CA GLY A 18 9.04 10.33 0.09
C GLY A 18 7.79 9.55 0.50
N LEU A 19 7.98 8.45 1.25
CA LEU A 19 6.88 7.64 1.78
C LEU A 19 6.01 8.45 2.75
N HIS A 20 6.60 9.28 3.59
CA HIS A 20 5.88 10.14 4.52
C HIS A 20 5.01 11.16 3.78
N SER A 21 5.57 11.82 2.75
CA SER A 21 4.82 12.77 1.92
C SER A 21 3.66 12.09 1.19
N LEU A 22 3.91 10.89 0.62
CA LEU A 22 2.91 10.11 -0.09
C LEU A 22 1.77 9.66 0.85
N LEU A 23 2.12 9.10 2.01
CA LEU A 23 1.15 8.61 2.99
C LEU A 23 0.35 9.74 3.65
N THR A 24 0.99 10.89 3.90
CA THR A 24 0.29 12.09 4.40
C THR A 24 -0.73 12.59 3.38
N SER A 25 -0.33 12.67 2.10
CA SER A 25 -1.23 13.10 1.01
C SER A 25 -2.42 12.13 0.85
N PHE A 26 -2.14 10.83 0.90
CA PHE A 26 -3.19 9.79 0.83
C PHE A 26 -4.16 9.88 2.01
N THR A 27 -3.67 9.95 3.24
CA THR A 27 -4.53 10.01 4.44
C THR A 27 -5.36 11.29 4.48
N SER A 28 -4.83 12.42 4.00
CA SER A 28 -5.58 13.66 3.81
C SER A 28 -6.71 13.50 2.79
N GLY A 29 -6.45 12.90 1.63
CA GLY A 29 -7.47 12.63 0.61
C GLY A 29 -8.53 11.63 1.09
N LEU A 30 -8.12 10.59 1.82
CA LEU A 30 -9.05 9.62 2.40
C LEU A 30 -10.01 10.29 3.40
N SER A 31 -9.50 11.22 4.21
CA SER A 31 -10.30 11.93 5.22
C SER A 31 -11.25 12.97 4.62
N SER A 32 -11.01 13.43 3.38
CA SER A 32 -11.92 14.33 2.68
C SER A 32 -13.01 13.56 1.92
N GLU A 33 -12.72 12.35 1.44
CA GLU A 33 -13.66 11.50 0.71
C GLU A 33 -14.52 10.63 1.63
N PHE A 34 -14.00 10.25 2.80
CA PHE A 34 -14.66 9.36 3.75
C PHE A 34 -14.66 10.00 5.14
N PRO A 35 -15.64 9.66 6.00
CA PRO A 35 -15.73 10.19 7.37
C PRO A 35 -14.70 9.52 8.29
N VAL A 36 -13.43 9.64 7.95
CA VAL A 36 -12.28 9.05 8.64
C VAL A 36 -11.48 10.19 9.27
N PRO A 37 -11.16 10.11 10.56
CA PRO A 37 -10.31 11.12 11.16
C PRO A 37 -8.91 11.07 10.54
N MET A 38 -8.33 12.25 10.32
CA MET A 38 -6.94 12.36 9.88
C MET A 38 -6.04 11.60 10.86
N LEU A 39 -5.13 10.77 10.34
CA LEU A 39 -4.24 10.01 11.19
C LEU A 39 -3.31 10.93 11.98
N PRO A 40 -3.03 10.63 13.26
CA PRO A 40 -2.03 11.38 14.01
C PRO A 40 -0.65 11.18 13.38
N SER A 41 0.18 12.22 13.38
CA SER A 41 1.51 12.20 12.75
C SER A 41 2.40 11.07 13.28
N SER A 42 2.28 10.72 14.56
CA SER A 42 3.00 9.59 15.16
C SER A 42 2.65 8.24 14.52
N ARG A 43 1.39 8.04 14.13
CA ARG A 43 0.94 6.84 13.45
C ARG A 43 1.43 6.80 12.00
N ILE A 44 1.40 7.94 11.30
CA ILE A 44 1.98 8.08 9.95
C ILE A 44 3.46 7.73 9.97
N GLN A 45 4.23 8.29 10.91
CA GLN A 45 5.66 7.99 11.08
C GLN A 45 5.90 6.50 11.32
N LYS A 46 5.16 5.88 12.24
CA LYS A 46 5.28 4.44 12.51
C LYS A 46 5.03 3.60 11.26
N LEU A 47 3.98 3.91 10.50
CA LEU A 47 3.66 3.19 9.26
C LEU A 47 4.74 3.40 8.20
N CYS A 48 5.29 4.60 8.04
CA CYS A 48 6.43 4.87 7.16
C CYS A 48 7.66 4.03 7.53
N THR A 49 7.99 3.94 8.82
CA THR A 49 9.10 3.10 9.30
C THR A 49 8.87 1.63 8.98
N SER A 50 7.69 1.08 9.31
CA SER A 50 7.34 -0.31 9.02
C SER A 50 7.39 -0.60 7.52
N LEU A 51 6.89 0.32 6.70
CA LEU A 51 6.90 0.20 5.25
C LEU A 51 8.31 0.31 4.66
N SER A 52 9.16 1.18 5.21
CA SER A 52 10.58 1.29 4.83
C SER A 52 11.32 -0.04 5.06
N ILE A 53 11.14 -0.63 6.24
CA ILE A 53 11.69 -1.96 6.59
C ILE A 53 11.15 -3.02 5.63
N TYR A 54 9.83 -3.05 5.43
CA TYR A 54 9.18 -4.00 4.53
C TYR A 54 9.76 -3.93 3.11
N LEU A 55 9.86 -2.73 2.54
CA LEU A 55 10.41 -2.52 1.20
C LEU A 55 11.88 -2.92 1.14
N GLY A 56 12.66 -2.67 2.19
CA GLY A 56 14.04 -3.15 2.28
C GLY A 56 14.17 -4.66 2.15
N HIS A 57 13.34 -5.43 2.87
CA HIS A 57 13.31 -6.90 2.74
C HIS A 57 12.74 -7.34 1.38
N PHE A 58 11.66 -6.72 0.91
CA PHE A 58 11.04 -7.04 -0.38
C PHE A 58 12.05 -6.92 -1.53
N MET A 59 12.79 -5.81 -1.58
CA MET A 59 13.80 -5.55 -2.61
C MET A 59 14.95 -6.57 -2.53
N ARG A 60 15.40 -6.93 -1.33
CA ARG A 60 16.43 -7.95 -1.11
C ARG A 60 16.01 -9.34 -1.60
N LEU A 61 14.74 -9.70 -1.43
CA LEU A 61 14.20 -11.00 -1.87
C LEU A 61 13.87 -11.02 -3.37
N ASN A 62 13.57 -9.87 -3.97
CA ASN A 62 13.14 -9.73 -5.36
C ASN A 62 14.17 -9.05 -6.26
N LEU A 63 15.47 -9.11 -5.91
CA LEU A 63 16.57 -8.44 -6.63
C LEU A 63 16.58 -8.65 -8.15
N ARG A 64 16.09 -9.80 -8.64
CA ARG A 64 16.01 -10.08 -10.09
C ARG A 64 14.98 -9.20 -10.82
N ARG A 65 13.93 -8.75 -10.13
CA ARG A 65 12.88 -7.89 -10.69
C ARG A 65 13.13 -6.42 -10.37
N CYS A 66 13.76 -6.15 -9.22
CA CYS A 66 14.00 -4.81 -8.72
C CYS A 66 15.42 -4.33 -9.07
N THR A 67 15.72 -4.17 -10.36
CA THR A 67 17.06 -3.77 -10.84
C THR A 67 17.35 -2.28 -10.72
N SER A 68 16.33 -1.47 -10.43
CA SER A 68 16.43 -0.02 -10.22
C SER A 68 16.06 0.35 -8.79
N ALA A 69 16.67 1.41 -8.27
CA ALA A 69 16.23 2.00 -7.00
C ALA A 69 14.79 2.51 -7.13
N LEU A 70 13.98 2.28 -6.09
CA LEU A 70 12.62 2.81 -6.00
C LEU A 70 12.66 4.34 -6.05
N ARG A 71 11.89 4.94 -6.95
CA ARG A 71 11.73 6.39 -7.03
C ARG A 71 10.39 6.78 -6.42
N PRO A 72 10.34 7.62 -5.38
CA PRO A 72 9.03 7.98 -4.83
C PRO A 72 8.08 8.69 -5.79
N SER A 73 8.57 9.29 -6.88
CA SER A 73 7.72 9.81 -7.97
C SER A 73 7.03 8.74 -8.81
N SER A 74 7.48 7.48 -8.76
CA SER A 74 6.79 6.35 -9.39
C SER A 74 5.89 5.58 -8.43
N LEU A 75 5.81 6.00 -7.16
CA LEU A 75 5.02 5.33 -6.13
C LEU A 75 3.65 5.96 -5.96
N GLU A 76 2.62 5.13 -5.83
CA GLU A 76 1.25 5.59 -5.61
C GLU A 76 0.45 4.61 -4.75
N PHE A 77 -0.40 5.15 -3.88
CA PHE A 77 -1.35 4.35 -3.11
C PHE A 77 -2.70 4.27 -3.83
N HIS A 78 -3.23 3.05 -3.94
CA HIS A 78 -4.52 2.79 -4.56
C HIS A 78 -5.42 1.97 -3.65
N ILE A 79 -6.72 2.23 -3.73
CA ILE A 79 -7.74 1.40 -3.08
C ILE A 79 -8.31 0.46 -4.14
N LEU A 80 -8.03 -0.83 -4.02
CA LEU A 80 -8.60 -1.84 -4.91
C LEU A 80 -9.86 -2.43 -4.29
N ARG A 81 -10.91 -2.56 -5.10
CA ARG A 81 -12.11 -3.31 -4.76
C ARG A 81 -11.99 -4.75 -5.23
N SER A 82 -12.34 -5.69 -4.36
CA SER A 82 -12.36 -7.12 -4.64
C SER A 82 -13.69 -7.75 -4.21
N ARG A 83 -13.91 -8.99 -4.65
CA ARG A 83 -15.00 -9.84 -4.16
C ARG A 83 -14.63 -10.42 -2.79
N ASN A 84 -15.64 -10.92 -2.07
CA ASN A 84 -15.40 -11.57 -0.80
C ASN A 84 -14.59 -12.85 -1.03
N PRO A 85 -13.41 -13.02 -0.40
CA PRO A 85 -12.64 -14.28 -0.51
C PRO A 85 -13.40 -15.52 -0.02
N ALA A 86 -14.35 -15.36 0.92
CA ALA A 86 -15.18 -16.46 1.42
C ALA A 86 -16.26 -16.90 0.41
N GLU A 87 -16.52 -16.14 -0.67
CA GLU A 87 -17.42 -16.58 -1.74
C GLU A 87 -16.86 -17.76 -2.55
N GLU A 88 -15.61 -18.16 -2.33
CA GLU A 88 -15.04 -19.40 -2.85
C GLU A 88 -15.38 -20.63 -1.98
N THR A 89 -15.87 -20.41 -0.76
CA THR A 89 -16.22 -21.47 0.19
C THR A 89 -17.70 -21.88 0.03
N ARG A 90 -17.96 -23.18 0.07
CA ARG A 90 -19.32 -23.73 0.09
C ARG A 90 -19.77 -23.91 1.54
N GLY A 91 -20.99 -23.47 1.84
CA GLY A 91 -21.64 -23.70 3.13
C GLY A 91 -22.07 -25.17 3.30
N GLU A 92 -22.58 -25.50 4.48
CA GLU A 92 -23.09 -26.84 4.80
C GLU A 92 -24.25 -27.29 3.89
N ASP A 93 -24.97 -26.34 3.29
CA ASP A 93 -26.04 -26.59 2.32
C ASP A 93 -25.53 -26.83 0.88
N GLY A 94 -24.20 -26.88 0.69
CA GLY A 94 -23.54 -27.10 -0.60
C GLY A 94 -23.57 -25.88 -1.53
N LYS A 95 -24.15 -24.75 -1.12
CA LYS A 95 -24.18 -23.51 -1.92
C LYS A 95 -22.99 -22.61 -1.58
N TYR A 96 -22.59 -21.78 -2.53
CA TYR A 96 -21.60 -20.74 -2.26
C TYR A 96 -22.13 -19.76 -1.22
N ILE A 97 -21.30 -19.48 -0.21
CA ILE A 97 -21.63 -18.49 0.81
C ILE A 97 -21.76 -17.14 0.11
N LYS A 98 -22.92 -16.48 0.22
CA LYS A 98 -23.10 -15.11 -0.26
C LYS A 98 -22.49 -14.16 0.77
N GLY A 99 -21.38 -13.54 0.40
CA GLY A 99 -20.66 -12.60 1.24
C GLY A 99 -21.11 -11.15 1.07
N GLU A 100 -20.63 -10.27 1.95
CA GLU A 100 -20.69 -8.82 1.69
C GLU A 100 -19.99 -8.49 0.37
N LYS A 101 -20.68 -7.77 -0.51
CA LYS A 101 -20.28 -7.58 -1.92
C LYS A 101 -19.20 -6.53 -2.18
N ASN A 102 -18.47 -6.10 -1.14
CA ASN A 102 -17.55 -4.97 -1.23
C ASN A 102 -16.37 -5.14 -0.27
N TRP A 103 -15.31 -5.79 -0.73
CA TRP A 103 -14.05 -5.83 -0.01
C TRP A 103 -13.07 -4.86 -0.63
N PHE A 104 -12.30 -4.17 0.19
CA PHE A 104 -11.34 -3.16 -0.21
C PHE A 104 -9.99 -3.47 0.41
N ARG A 105 -8.92 -3.14 -0.30
CA ARG A 105 -7.56 -3.19 0.24
C ARG A 105 -6.75 -2.01 -0.27
N LEU A 106 -5.85 -1.52 0.56
CA LEU A 106 -4.87 -0.53 0.17
C LEU A 106 -3.66 -1.24 -0.45
N VAL A 107 -3.16 -0.73 -1.56
CA VAL A 107 -1.96 -1.23 -2.23
C VAL A 107 -1.01 -0.09 -2.55
N LEU A 108 0.29 -0.38 -2.47
CA LEU A 108 1.34 0.49 -2.96
C LEU A 108 1.82 -0.03 -4.31
N PHE A 109 1.66 0.79 -5.35
CA PHE A 109 2.17 0.51 -6.69
C PHE A 109 3.49 1.21 -6.95
N GLU A 110 4.28 0.59 -7.83
CA GLU A 110 5.34 1.24 -8.57
C GLU A 110 4.99 1.23 -10.06
N THR A 111 5.00 2.40 -10.69
CA THR A 111 4.82 2.54 -12.14
C THR A 111 6.16 2.85 -12.79
N THR A 112 6.61 1.97 -13.69
CA THR A 112 7.84 2.20 -14.46
C THR A 112 7.52 2.37 -15.94
N GLU A 113 8.12 3.36 -16.59
CA GLU A 113 8.01 3.53 -18.03
C GLU A 113 9.36 3.23 -18.69
N LYS A 114 9.38 2.27 -19.61
CA LYS A 114 10.58 1.91 -20.37
C LYS A 114 10.23 1.76 -21.84
N LYS A 115 10.81 2.61 -22.68
CA LYS A 115 10.61 2.60 -24.14
C LYS A 115 9.12 2.69 -24.55
N GLY A 116 8.34 3.51 -23.86
CA GLY A 116 6.91 3.70 -24.12
C GLY A 116 6.00 2.56 -23.63
N VAL A 117 6.55 1.57 -22.91
CA VAL A 117 5.77 0.56 -22.19
C VAL A 117 5.67 0.98 -20.74
N VAL A 118 4.44 1.11 -20.25
CA VAL A 118 4.13 1.34 -18.83
C VAL A 118 3.92 -0.01 -18.16
N ASP A 119 4.74 -0.30 -17.15
CA ASP A 119 4.63 -1.49 -16.30
C ASP A 119 4.24 -1.07 -14.89
N VAL A 120 3.30 -1.81 -14.28
CA VAL A 120 2.77 -1.52 -12.94
C VAL A 120 2.98 -2.73 -12.06
N GLN A 121 3.71 -2.52 -10.96
CA GLN A 121 4.01 -3.56 -9.99
C GLN A 121 3.37 -3.23 -8.64
N ILE A 122 2.75 -4.24 -8.01
CA ILE A 122 2.33 -4.15 -6.61
C ILE A 122 3.53 -4.43 -5.72
N LEU A 123 3.93 -3.45 -4.92
CA LEU A 123 5.04 -3.58 -3.97
C LEU A 123 4.55 -4.08 -2.61
N ALA A 124 3.41 -3.58 -2.17
CA ALA A 124 2.83 -3.89 -0.87
C ALA A 124 1.31 -3.92 -0.97
N GLU A 125 0.69 -4.81 -0.19
CA GLU A 125 -0.75 -5.02 -0.17
C GLU A 125 -1.22 -5.22 1.27
N GLY A 126 -2.31 -4.53 1.62
CA GLY A 126 -2.98 -4.64 2.91
C GLY A 126 -4.03 -5.75 2.96
N ASP A 127 -4.41 -6.12 4.17
CA ASP A 127 -5.52 -7.04 4.40
C ASP A 127 -6.84 -6.42 3.90
N MET A 128 -7.74 -7.27 3.40
CA MET A 128 -9.03 -6.81 2.90
C MET A 128 -9.94 -6.40 4.06
N LYS A 129 -10.65 -5.28 3.88
CA LYS A 129 -11.63 -4.72 4.81
C LYS A 129 -12.93 -4.41 4.07
N THR A 130 -14.07 -4.51 4.73
CA THR A 130 -15.38 -4.19 4.13
C THR A 130 -15.70 -2.70 4.26
N VAL A 131 -15.09 -2.03 5.23
CA VAL A 131 -15.21 -0.59 5.47
C VAL A 131 -13.98 0.14 4.95
N LYS A 132 -14.17 1.10 4.05
CA LYS A 132 -13.06 1.89 3.47
C LYS A 132 -12.24 2.66 4.52
N ALA A 133 -12.86 3.05 5.63
CA ALA A 133 -12.18 3.71 6.74
C ALA A 133 -11.08 2.85 7.38
N GLU A 134 -11.23 1.53 7.34
CA GLU A 134 -10.37 0.56 8.01
C GLU A 134 -9.21 0.07 7.13
N ILE A 135 -9.16 0.49 5.85
CA ILE A 135 -8.14 -0.01 4.89
C ILE A 135 -6.71 0.31 5.32
N LEU A 136 -6.52 1.41 6.07
CA LEU A 136 -5.21 1.78 6.62
C LEU A 136 -4.82 0.85 7.77
N ASP A 137 -5.78 0.43 8.59
CA ASP A 137 -5.55 -0.55 9.65
C ASP A 137 -5.17 -1.90 9.02
N GLY A 138 -5.90 -2.34 7.99
CA GLY A 138 -5.59 -3.57 7.24
C GLY A 138 -4.24 -3.52 6.54
N PHE A 139 -3.82 -2.36 6.07
CA PHE A 139 -2.48 -2.16 5.51
C PHE A 139 -1.39 -2.25 6.58
N GLU A 140 -1.57 -1.59 7.72
CA GLU A 140 -0.63 -1.65 8.85
C GLU A 140 -0.47 -3.08 9.38
N GLU A 141 -1.57 -3.82 9.55
CA GLU A 141 -1.61 -5.22 9.99
C GLU A 141 -0.80 -6.14 9.06
N ALA A 142 -1.09 -6.08 7.76
CA ALA A 142 -0.42 -6.94 6.77
C ALA A 142 1.08 -6.67 6.68
N ILE A 143 1.48 -5.40 6.69
CA ILE A 143 2.89 -5.00 6.65
C ILE A 143 3.61 -5.41 7.92
N GLY A 144 3.00 -5.15 9.09
CA GLY A 144 3.55 -5.54 10.39
C GLY A 144 3.83 -7.04 10.47
N LYS A 145 2.83 -7.86 10.12
CA LYS A 145 2.95 -9.33 10.12
C LYS A 145 4.07 -9.83 9.22
N LYS A 146 4.26 -9.23 8.03
CA LYS A 146 5.34 -9.61 7.12
C LYS A 146 6.71 -9.25 7.66
N VAL A 147 6.85 -8.06 8.26
CA VAL A 147 8.09 -7.62 8.89
C VAL A 147 8.47 -8.52 10.06
N GLU A 148 7.52 -8.91 10.91
CA GLU A 148 7.76 -9.86 12.00
C GLU A 148 8.28 -11.21 11.49
N VAL A 149 7.59 -11.80 10.50
CA VAL A 149 8.00 -13.08 9.90
C VAL A 149 9.40 -13.01 9.27
N TRP A 150 9.80 -11.86 8.71
CA TRP A 150 11.14 -11.71 8.16
C TRP A 150 12.21 -11.54 9.24
N LYS A 151 11.91 -10.81 10.31
CA LYS A 151 12.82 -10.66 11.46
C LYS A 151 13.09 -11.99 12.17
N GLU A 152 12.10 -12.88 12.26
CA GLU A 152 12.28 -14.22 12.85
C GLU A 152 13.17 -15.16 12.02
N ARG A 153 13.42 -14.82 10.74
CA ARG A 153 14.20 -15.63 9.80
C ARG A 153 15.65 -15.16 9.64
N GLU A 154 16.00 -14.00 10.19
CA GLU A 154 17.35 -13.43 10.22
C GLU A 154 18.08 -13.83 11.50
#